data_AF-A0A957Z8D4-F1
#
_entry.id   AF-A0A957Z8D4-F1
#
_cell.length_a   1.000
_cell.length_b   1.000
_cell.length_c   1.000
_cell.angle_alpha   90.00
_cell.angle_beta   90.00
_cell.angle_gamma   90.00
#
_symmetry.space_group_name_H-M   'P 1'
#
loop_
_entity.id
_entity.type
_entity.pdbx_description
1 polymer ?
#
loop_
_entity_poly.entity_id
_entity_poly.type
_entity_poly.pdbx_seq_one_letter_code
_entity_poly.pdbx_strand_id
1 'polypeptide(L)'
;LPGGAFVGFNGETLAEPCYGVVPEAMSFRGFRANIADLPHPLGIRDLTGVTVTVAAPSLSPIAQLLADGGIASFELGAEPLATLRFDHGAQGRRIDLRPTLPLVLEI
;
A
#
# COMPACT_ATOMS: atom_id res chain seq x y z
N LEU A 1 -15.62 -6.82 -8.54
CA LEU A 1 -16.01 -6.35 -7.19
C LEU A 1 -17.03 -5.22 -7.39
N PRO A 2 -18.27 -5.36 -6.87
CA PRO A 2 -19.23 -4.26 -6.84
C PRO A 2 -18.73 -3.14 -5.90
N GLY A 3 -19.20 -1.91 -6.10
CA GLY A 3 -18.79 -0.64 -5.47
C GLY A 3 -17.78 -0.72 -4.31
N GLY A 4 -16.55 -0.28 -4.54
CA GLY A 4 -15.50 -0.23 -3.53
C GLY A 4 -15.55 1.07 -2.71
N ALA A 5 -15.45 0.95 -1.38
CA ALA A 5 -15.12 2.07 -0.51
C ALA A 5 -13.60 2.26 -0.49
N PHE A 6 -13.13 3.51 -0.50
CA PHE A 6 -11.71 3.81 -0.36
C PHE A 6 -11.50 4.94 0.65
N VAL A 7 -10.29 4.97 1.22
CA VAL A 7 -9.82 6.01 2.13
C VAL A 7 -8.57 6.61 1.49
N GLY A 8 -8.54 7.93 1.36
CA GLY A 8 -7.38 8.68 0.86
C GLY A 8 -7.16 9.92 1.70
N PHE A 9 -6.18 10.74 1.32
CA PHE A 9 -6.04 12.11 1.83
C PHE A 9 -6.36 13.08 0.70
N ASN A 10 -7.19 14.10 0.97
CA ASN A 10 -7.51 15.10 -0.05
C ASN A 10 -6.30 16.01 -0.31
N GLY A 11 -6.15 16.48 -1.54
CA GLY A 11 -5.11 17.42 -1.91
C GLY A 11 -5.24 18.82 -1.33
N GLU A 12 -6.46 19.21 -0.98
CA GLU A 12 -6.72 20.55 -0.43
C GLU A 12 -6.66 20.58 1.10
N THR A 13 -6.96 19.44 1.75
CA THR A 13 -6.96 19.32 3.22
C THR A 13 -6.23 18.05 3.64
N LEU A 14 -4.93 18.18 3.94
CA LEU A 14 -4.10 17.09 4.48
C LEU A 14 -4.40 16.78 5.96
N ALA A 15 -5.21 17.62 6.63
CA ALA A 15 -5.55 17.46 8.05
C ALA A 15 -6.56 16.34 8.30
N GLU A 16 -7.32 15.92 7.28
CA GLU A 16 -8.37 14.91 7.42
C GLU A 16 -8.35 13.94 6.23
N PRO A 17 -8.54 12.63 6.48
CA PRO A 17 -8.71 11.67 5.39
C PRO A 17 -9.99 11.97 4.60
N CYS A 18 -9.91 11.88 3.27
CA CYS A 18 -11.09 11.88 2.42
C CYS A 18 -11.65 10.46 2.31
N TYR A 19 -12.96 10.35 2.50
CA TYR A 19 -13.70 9.11 2.29
C TYR A 19 -14.56 9.29 1.05
N GLY A 20 -14.41 8.38 0.09
CA GLY A 20 -15.27 8.34 -1.08
C GLY A 20 -15.84 6.95 -1.29
N VAL A 21 -17.09 6.93 -1.76
CA VAL A 21 -17.76 5.71 -2.21
C VAL A 21 -17.74 5.77 -3.73
N VAL A 22 -17.09 4.78 -4.37
CA VAL A 22 -17.17 4.67 -5.83
C VAL A 22 -18.50 3.98 -6.17
N PRO A 23 -19.42 4.66 -6.88
CA PRO A 23 -20.68 4.05 -7.30
C PRO A 23 -20.40 2.79 -8.12
N GLU A 24 -21.23 1.76 -7.98
CA GLU A 24 -21.04 0.47 -8.68
C GLU A 24 -20.99 0.62 -10.21
N ALA A 25 -21.67 1.63 -10.77
CA ALA A 25 -21.65 1.98 -12.19
C ALA A 25 -20.32 2.60 -12.67
N MET A 26 -19.39 2.93 -11.77
CA MET A 26 -18.12 3.59 -12.09
C MET A 26 -16.94 2.66 -11.75
N SER A 27 -15.97 2.57 -12.65
CA SER A 27 -14.73 1.85 -12.36
C SER A 27 -13.86 2.67 -11.39
N PHE A 28 -13.23 2.01 -10.40
CA PHE A 28 -12.29 2.65 -9.48
C PHE A 28 -11.17 3.39 -10.23
N ARG A 29 -10.66 2.81 -11.32
CA ARG A 29 -9.60 3.42 -12.14
C ARG A 29 -10.06 4.74 -12.77
N GLY A 30 -11.29 4.78 -13.30
CA GLY A 30 -11.88 6.00 -13.85
C GLY A 30 -12.16 7.05 -12.77
N PHE A 31 -12.63 6.63 -11.60
CA PHE A 31 -12.83 7.50 -10.46
C PHE A 31 -11.51 8.12 -9.97
N ARG A 32 -10.48 7.30 -9.72
CA ARG A 32 -9.16 7.75 -9.22
C ARG A 32 -8.46 8.72 -10.17
N ALA A 33 -8.67 8.58 -11.48
CA ALA A 33 -8.12 9.49 -12.48
C ALA A 33 -8.60 10.94 -12.35
N ASN A 34 -9.71 11.18 -11.65
CA ASN A 34 -10.23 12.53 -11.38
C ASN A 34 -9.73 13.12 -10.05
N ILE A 35 -8.95 12.37 -9.27
CA ILE A 35 -8.32 12.85 -8.03
C ILE A 35 -6.90 13.28 -8.37
N ALA A 36 -6.58 14.55 -8.15
CA ALA A 36 -5.24 15.06 -8.35
C ALA A 36 -4.22 14.32 -7.46
N ASP A 37 -3.09 13.94 -8.05
CA ASP A 37 -1.99 13.38 -7.30
C ASP A 37 -1.35 14.45 -6.42
N LEU A 38 -1.14 14.12 -5.15
CA LEU A 38 -0.38 14.96 -4.25
C LEU A 38 1.10 14.62 -4.33
N PRO A 39 1.98 15.61 -4.50
CA PRO A 39 3.41 15.35 -4.45
C PRO A 39 3.79 14.94 -3.03
N HIS A 40 4.32 13.72 -2.88
CA HIS A 40 4.93 13.31 -1.62
C HIS A 40 6.32 13.95 -1.48
N PRO A 41 6.72 14.44 -0.29
CA PRO A 41 8.05 15.04 -0.09
C PRO A 41 9.23 14.13 -0.43
N LEU A 42 9.03 12.81 -0.42
CA LEU A 42 10.03 11.82 -0.87
C LEU A 42 10.06 11.61 -2.39
N GLY A 43 9.25 12.34 -3.16
CA GLY A 43 9.16 12.19 -4.62
C GLY A 43 8.51 10.88 -5.07
N ILE A 44 7.75 10.23 -4.19
CA ILE A 44 7.07 8.95 -4.45
C ILE A 44 5.61 9.16 -4.82
N ARG A 45 5.04 8.24 -5.61
CA ARG A 45 3.67 8.35 -6.12
C ARG A 45 2.80 7.15 -5.80
N ASP A 46 3.24 5.96 -6.19
CA ASP A 46 2.44 4.75 -6.14
C ASP A 46 3.06 3.73 -5.18
N LEU A 47 2.26 3.14 -4.31
CA LEU A 47 2.65 1.92 -3.59
C LEU A 47 2.50 0.73 -4.56
N THR A 48 3.63 0.16 -4.98
CA THR A 48 3.73 -0.85 -6.04
C THR A 48 4.10 -2.24 -5.53
N GLY A 49 4.33 -2.39 -4.22
CA GLY A 49 4.58 -3.67 -3.61
C GLY A 49 4.47 -3.61 -2.09
N VAL A 50 3.94 -4.67 -1.53
CA VAL A 50 3.90 -4.90 -0.09
C VAL A 50 4.42 -6.31 0.14
N THR A 51 5.51 -6.45 0.88
CA THR A 51 6.00 -7.75 1.36
C THR A 51 5.90 -7.78 2.88
N VAL A 52 5.31 -8.83 3.43
CA VAL A 52 5.22 -9.03 4.88
C VAL A 52 6.01 -10.28 5.26
N THR A 53 7.08 -10.07 6.02
CA THR A 53 7.84 -11.13 6.65
C THR A 53 7.09 -11.59 7.91
N VAL A 54 6.78 -12.88 7.99
CA VAL A 54 6.07 -13.50 9.11
C VAL A 54 6.92 -14.62 9.71
N ALA A 55 6.83 -14.80 11.03
CA ALA A 55 7.52 -15.88 11.74
C ALA A 55 6.76 -17.21 11.73
N ALA A 56 5.47 -17.19 11.34
CA ALA A 56 4.63 -18.38 11.35
C ALA A 56 4.69 -19.11 9.99
N PRO A 57 4.83 -20.46 9.98
CA PRO A 57 4.97 -21.26 8.76
C PRO A 57 3.70 -21.31 7.89
N SER A 58 2.56 -20.86 8.40
CA SER A 58 1.27 -20.90 7.71
C SER A 58 0.59 -19.53 7.72
N LEU A 59 0.06 -19.13 6.57
CA LEU A 59 -0.74 -17.90 6.44
C LEU A 59 -2.16 -18.10 6.98
N SER A 60 -2.73 -17.05 7.54
CA SER A 60 -4.17 -17.02 7.84
C SER A 60 -4.98 -17.00 6.53
N PRO A 61 -6.27 -17.38 6.53
CA PRO A 61 -7.09 -17.34 5.32
C PRO A 61 -7.14 -15.96 4.65
N ILE A 62 -7.10 -14.88 5.43
CA ILE A 62 -7.08 -13.51 4.91
C ILE A 62 -5.72 -13.20 4.28
N ALA A 63 -4.61 -13.57 4.92
CA ALA A 63 -3.28 -13.38 4.35
C ALA A 63 -3.11 -14.19 3.06
N GLN A 64 -3.63 -15.42 3.02
CA GLN A 64 -3.63 -16.23 1.80
C GLN A 64 -4.44 -15.56 0.68
N LEU A 65 -5.62 -15.01 0.98
CA LEU A 65 -6.43 -14.28 0.00
C LEU A 65 -5.69 -13.06 -0.58
N LEU A 66 -4.94 -12.33 0.24
CA LEU A 66 -4.13 -11.20 -0.20
C LEU A 66 -2.97 -11.65 -1.09
N ALA A 67 -2.33 -12.77 -0.75
CA ALA A 67 -1.27 -13.38 -1.54
C ALA A 67 -1.77 -13.84 -2.92
N ASP A 68 -2.87 -14.60 -2.94
CA ASP A 68 -3.48 -15.12 -4.16
C ASP A 68 -4.00 -14.00 -5.07
N GLY A 69 -4.45 -12.90 -4.48
CA GLY A 69 -4.87 -11.69 -5.19
C GLY A 69 -3.72 -10.82 -5.70
N GLY A 70 -2.46 -11.17 -5.41
CA GLY A 70 -1.28 -10.37 -5.77
C GLY A 70 -1.21 -9.00 -5.09
N ILE A 71 -1.95 -8.80 -4.00
CA ILE A 71 -2.03 -7.52 -3.26
C ILE A 71 -0.83 -7.36 -2.33
N ALA A 72 -0.38 -8.46 -1.71
CA ALA A 72 0.81 -8.50 -0.88
C ALA A 72 1.50 -9.85 -1.01
N SER A 73 2.83 -9.87 -0.96
CA SER A 73 3.62 -11.09 -0.79
C SER A 73 3.90 -11.36 0.68
N PHE A 74 4.07 -12.64 1.01
CA PHE A 74 4.43 -13.07 2.35
C PHE A 74 5.65 -13.97 2.28
N GLU A 75 6.59 -13.77 3.20
CA GLU A 75 7.81 -14.56 3.28
C GLU A 75 8.10 -14.97 4.72
N LEU A 76 8.81 -16.07 4.91
CA LEU A 76 9.22 -16.53 6.23
C LEU A 76 10.49 -15.80 6.66
N GLY A 77 10.50 -15.29 7.90
CA GLY A 77 11.67 -14.71 8.51
C GLY A 77 11.61 -14.78 10.03
N ALA A 78 12.77 -14.55 10.66
CA ALA A 78 12.91 -14.67 12.11
C ALA A 78 12.09 -13.60 12.87
N GLU A 79 11.95 -12.41 12.28
CA GLU A 79 11.30 -11.26 12.91
C GLU A 79 10.21 -10.70 11.98
N PRO A 80 9.07 -10.24 12.53
CA PRO A 80 8.05 -9.54 11.75
C PRO A 80 8.62 -8.29 11.09
N LEU A 81 8.37 -8.13 9.79
CA LEU A 81 8.79 -6.96 9.02
C LEU A 81 7.79 -6.71 7.89
N ALA A 82 7.50 -5.45 7.61
CA ALA A 82 6.85 -5.04 6.37
C ALA A 82 7.85 -4.29 5.48
N THR A 83 7.86 -4.60 4.20
CA THR A 83 8.57 -3.83 3.18
C THR A 83 7.55 -3.23 2.23
N LEU A 84 7.54 -1.90 2.14
CA LEU A 84 6.72 -1.14 1.20
C LEU A 84 7.59 -0.67 0.06
N ARG A 85 7.23 -1.07 -1.16
CA ARG A 85 7.93 -0.65 -2.37
C ARG A 85 7.10 0.37 -3.13
N PHE A 86 7.64 1.55 -3.33
CA PHE A 86 7.00 2.63 -4.08
C PHE A 86 7.62 2.75 -5.46
N ASP A 87 6.81 3.09 -6.46
CA ASP A 87 7.26 3.35 -7.84
C ASP A 87 8.20 2.28 -8.40
N HIS A 88 7.95 1.01 -8.06
CA HIS A 88 8.77 -0.15 -8.38
C HIS A 88 10.23 -0.08 -7.89
N GLY A 89 10.54 0.78 -6.92
CA GLY A 89 11.88 1.05 -6.41
C GLY A 89 12.71 1.93 -7.35
N ALA A 90 12.06 2.81 -8.12
CA ALA A 90 12.69 3.59 -9.17
C ALA A 90 13.84 4.49 -8.69
N GLN A 91 13.84 4.94 -7.43
CA GLN A 91 14.93 5.75 -6.88
C GLN A 91 16.10 4.90 -6.35
N GLY A 92 15.95 3.57 -6.26
CA GLY A 92 16.96 2.65 -5.76
C GLY A 92 17.36 2.88 -4.30
N ARG A 93 16.51 3.54 -3.51
CA ARG A 93 16.78 3.95 -2.13
C ARG A 93 16.06 3.01 -1.17
N ARG A 94 16.72 2.67 -0.07
CA ARG A 94 16.16 1.84 1.00
C ARG A 94 16.24 2.59 2.32
N ILE A 95 15.11 2.78 3.00
CA ILE A 95 15.01 3.41 4.31
C ILE A 95 14.56 2.35 5.31
N ASP A 96 15.43 1.99 6.25
CA ASP A 96 15.12 1.06 7.33
C ASP A 96 14.68 1.85 8.57
N LEU A 97 13.45 1.63 9.02
CA LEU A 97 12.84 2.34 10.15
C LEU A 97 12.94 1.56 11.46
N ARG A 98 13.63 0.41 11.44
CA ARG A 98 13.90 -0.36 12.65
C ARG A 98 14.92 0.36 13.53
N PRO A 99 14.85 0.19 14.87
CA PRO A 99 13.89 -0.66 15.58
C PRO A 99 12.55 0.03 15.89
N THR A 100 12.38 1.31 15.57
CA THR A 100 11.19 2.09 15.93
C THR A 100 9.91 1.53 15.30
N LEU A 101 10.01 1.08 14.04
CA LEU A 101 8.92 0.42 13.34
C LEU A 101 9.49 -0.77 12.55
N PRO A 102 8.85 -1.95 12.56
CA PRO A 102 9.27 -3.09 11.72
C PRO A 102 8.89 -2.84 10.25
N LEU A 103 9.46 -1.79 9.67
CA LEU A 103 9.13 -1.27 8.36
C LEU A 103 10.39 -0.89 7.60
N VAL A 104 10.45 -1.32 6.34
CA VAL A 104 11.41 -0.84 5.36
C VAL A 104 10.65 -0.19 4.21
N LEU A 105 11.18 0.94 3.72
CA LEU A 105 10.70 1.58 2.51
C LEU A 105 11.72 1.36 1.39
N GLU A 106 11.28 0.81 0.27
CA GLU A 106 12.01 0.77 -1.00
C GLU A 106 11.38 1.81 -1.92
N ILE A 107 12.15 2.82 -2.28
CA ILE A 107 11.70 3.99 -3.05
C ILE A 107 12.57 4.14 -4.29
#